data_AF-A0A7J7VZ66-F1
#
_entry.id   AF-A0A7J7VZ66-F1
#
_cell.length_a   1.000
_cell.length_b   1.000
_cell.length_c   1.000
_cell.angle_alpha   90.00
_cell.angle_beta   90.00
_cell.angle_gamma   90.00
#
_symmetry.space_group_name_H-M   'P 1'
#
loop_
_entity.id
_entity.type
_entity.pdbx_description
1 polymer ?
#
loop_
_entity_poly.entity_id
_entity_poly.type
_entity_poly.pdbx_seq_one_letter_code
_entity_poly.pdbx_strand_id
1 'polypeptide(L)'
;MAVAVGVWGSWLWHAIPDGGARWRCIATSTASQLSPTALIEMQNNVFNKEKDRQSSLTPRTEKIEVKLVGKTDPGTMFVMNKNMSMPYSCAMHLSEWYCKKSILALVDEQPWDMYKPLTKPCEIQFLTFKDRDPGEVNRLIDSLVP
;
A
#
# COMPACT_ATOMS: atom_id res chain seq x y z
N MET A 1 -23.82 -55.11 39.04
CA MET A 1 -23.34 -54.11 38.08
C MET A 1 -21.81 -54.03 38.20
N ALA A 2 -21.08 -55.09 37.83
CA ALA A 2 -20.51 -55.35 36.49
C ALA A 2 -19.48 -54.29 36.05
N VAL A 3 -18.22 -54.56 36.43
CA VAL A 3 -16.98 -53.85 36.06
C VAL A 3 -16.58 -54.23 34.63
N ALA A 4 -16.30 -53.24 33.78
CA ALA A 4 -15.79 -53.43 32.44
C ALA A 4 -14.27 -53.66 32.48
N VAL A 5 -13.82 -54.81 31.97
CA VAL A 5 -12.42 -55.16 31.74
C VAL A 5 -12.21 -55.20 30.22
N GLY A 6 -11.26 -54.41 29.73
CA GLY A 6 -10.87 -54.40 28.32
C GLY A 6 -9.99 -55.59 27.94
N VAL A 7 -9.94 -55.91 26.63
CA VAL A 7 -8.90 -56.77 26.06
C VAL A 7 -8.54 -56.25 24.66
N TRP A 8 -7.22 -56.18 24.43
CA TRP A 8 -6.52 -55.72 23.25
C TRP A 8 -6.76 -56.56 21.99
N GLY A 9 -6.94 -55.90 20.85
CA GLY A 9 -6.85 -56.51 19.52
C GLY A 9 -5.50 -56.21 18.89
N SER A 10 -4.61 -57.21 18.92
CA SER A 10 -3.31 -57.21 18.27
C SER A 10 -3.44 -57.23 16.74
N TRP A 11 -2.43 -56.65 16.10
CA TRP A 11 -2.22 -56.54 14.66
C TRP A 11 -2.23 -57.90 13.96
N LEU A 12 -2.91 -57.98 12.81
CA LEU A 12 -2.53 -58.91 11.74
C LEU A 12 -2.37 -58.13 10.43
N TRP A 13 -1.12 -58.10 9.97
CA TRP A 13 -0.71 -57.62 8.66
C TRP A 13 -1.30 -58.50 7.56
N HIS A 14 -1.91 -57.88 6.56
CA HIS A 14 -2.02 -58.48 5.23
C HIS A 14 -1.27 -57.58 4.26
N ALA A 15 -0.21 -58.13 3.67
CA ALA A 15 0.48 -57.55 2.53
C ALA A 15 -0.35 -57.78 1.27
N ILE A 16 -0.61 -56.72 0.50
CA ILE A 16 -1.06 -56.79 -0.89
C ILE A 16 0.00 -56.09 -1.76
N PRO A 17 0.40 -56.70 -2.89
CA PRO A 17 1.54 -56.28 -3.68
C PRO A 17 1.16 -55.26 -4.77
N ASP A 18 2.19 -54.57 -5.25
CA ASP A 18 2.29 -53.84 -6.51
C ASP A 18 1.18 -52.86 -6.90
N GLY A 19 1.53 -51.59 -6.81
CA GLY A 19 0.77 -50.50 -7.41
C GLY A 19 1.26 -49.18 -6.85
N GLY A 20 2.51 -48.83 -7.18
CA GLY A 20 3.22 -47.68 -6.63
C GLY A 20 2.36 -46.42 -6.57
N ALA A 21 1.86 -46.12 -5.36
CA ALA A 21 1.36 -44.80 -5.04
C ALA A 21 2.56 -43.86 -5.03
N ARG A 22 2.86 -43.32 -6.21
CA ARG A 22 3.80 -42.23 -6.43
C ARG A 22 3.30 -41.06 -5.59
N TRP A 23 3.84 -40.93 -4.38
CA TRP A 23 3.79 -39.70 -3.63
C TRP A 23 4.44 -38.64 -4.52
N ARG A 24 3.60 -37.84 -5.16
CA ARG A 24 4.08 -36.69 -5.93
C ARG A 24 4.52 -35.70 -4.86
N CYS A 25 5.80 -35.73 -4.52
CA CYS A 25 6.43 -34.63 -3.79
C CYS A 25 6.13 -33.38 -4.62
N ILE A 26 5.25 -32.52 -4.12
CA ILE A 26 5.16 -31.16 -4.63
C ILE A 26 6.51 -30.58 -4.25
N ALA A 27 7.39 -30.44 -5.24
CA ALA A 27 8.65 -29.76 -5.05
C ALA A 27 8.30 -28.38 -4.48
N THR A 28 8.57 -28.18 -3.19
CA THR A 28 8.79 -26.85 -2.67
C THR A 28 9.91 -26.32 -3.53
N SER A 29 9.57 -25.44 -4.47
CA SER A 29 10.54 -24.69 -5.26
C SER A 29 11.65 -24.31 -4.30
N THR A 30 12.89 -24.68 -4.62
CA THR A 30 14.05 -24.17 -3.91
C THR A 30 13.96 -22.66 -4.00
N ALA A 31 13.35 -22.03 -2.99
CA ALA A 31 13.50 -20.61 -2.78
C ALA A 31 15.01 -20.47 -2.64
N SER A 32 15.65 -19.92 -3.67
CA SER A 32 17.04 -19.57 -3.61
C SER A 32 17.21 -18.81 -2.31
N GLN A 33 18.04 -19.33 -1.40
CA GLN A 33 18.38 -18.67 -0.16
C GLN A 33 19.22 -17.45 -0.54
N LEU A 34 18.55 -16.43 -1.06
CA LEU A 34 19.14 -15.15 -1.43
C LEU A 34 19.57 -14.46 -0.14
N SER A 35 20.69 -13.75 -0.18
CA SER A 35 21.08 -12.90 0.94
C SER A 35 19.99 -11.86 1.21
N PRO A 36 19.85 -11.37 2.46
CA PRO A 36 18.88 -10.31 2.78
C PRO A 36 19.02 -9.07 1.88
N THR A 37 20.25 -8.74 1.47
CA THR A 37 20.53 -7.65 0.53
C THR A 37 19.96 -7.92 -0.87
N ALA A 38 20.16 -9.14 -1.39
CA ALA A 38 19.65 -9.53 -2.70
C ALA A 38 18.11 -9.56 -2.73
N LEU A 39 17.45 -9.89 -1.61
CA LEU A 39 15.99 -9.79 -1.49
C LEU A 39 15.50 -8.33 -1.56
N ILE A 40 16.16 -7.41 -0.85
CA ILE A 40 15.82 -5.98 -0.89
C ILE A 40 16.04 -5.41 -2.30
N GLU A 41 17.15 -5.76 -2.96
CA GLU A 41 17.42 -5.35 -4.33
C GLU A 41 16.34 -5.86 -5.30
N MET A 42 15.93 -7.12 -5.17
CA MET A 42 14.87 -7.69 -5.97
C MET A 42 13.53 -6.96 -5.76
N GLN A 43 13.16 -6.66 -4.51
CA GLN A 43 11.94 -5.92 -4.19
C GLN A 43 11.97 -4.51 -4.79
N ASN A 44 13.08 -3.79 -4.64
CA ASN A 44 13.26 -2.46 -5.22
C ASN A 44 13.19 -2.50 -6.75
N ASN A 45 13.76 -3.53 -7.39
CA ASN A 45 13.70 -3.71 -8.83
C ASN A 45 12.26 -3.94 -9.32
N VAL A 46 11.47 -4.74 -8.60
CA VAL A 46 10.04 -4.93 -8.92
C VAL A 46 9.28 -3.62 -8.75
N PHE A 47 9.52 -2.89 -7.66
CA PHE A 47 8.90 -1.59 -7.39
C PHE A 47 9.22 -0.56 -8.48
N ASN A 48 10.49 -0.43 -8.86
CA ASN A 48 10.92 0.50 -9.91
C ASN A 48 10.30 0.16 -11.26
N LYS A 49 10.27 -1.12 -11.65
CA LYS A 49 9.60 -1.57 -12.88
C LYS A 49 8.12 -1.19 -12.91
N GLU A 50 7.42 -1.34 -11.78
CA GLU A 50 6.02 -0.95 -11.69
C GLU A 50 5.83 0.57 -11.74
N LYS A 51 6.71 1.34 -11.09
CA LYS A 51 6.71 2.80 -11.18
C LYS A 51 6.92 3.27 -12.63
N ASP A 52 7.86 2.67 -13.35
CA ASP A 52 8.13 2.98 -14.76
C ASP A 52 6.95 2.58 -15.67
N ARG A 53 6.33 1.44 -15.38
CA ARG A 53 5.11 1.02 -16.08
C ARG A 53 4.00 2.05 -15.90
N GLN A 54 3.75 2.52 -14.67
CA GLN A 54 2.71 3.51 -14.38
C GLN A 54 3.00 4.87 -15.05
N SER A 55 4.25 5.33 -15.05
CA SER A 55 4.62 6.58 -15.72
C SER A 55 4.46 6.49 -17.24
N SER A 56 4.80 5.34 -17.84
CA SER A 56 4.64 5.11 -19.29
C SER A 56 3.18 5.14 -19.78
N LEU A 57 2.21 4.89 -18.90
CA LEU A 57 0.78 4.95 -19.25
C LEU A 57 0.28 6.39 -19.47
N THR A 58 1.04 7.40 -19.02
CA THR A 58 0.71 8.81 -19.23
C THR A 58 1.78 9.49 -20.11
N PRO A 59 1.86 9.15 -21.42
CA PRO A 59 2.92 9.67 -22.29
C PRO A 59 2.76 11.15 -22.65
N ARG A 60 1.55 11.70 -22.50
CA ARG A 60 1.25 13.12 -22.76
C ARG A 60 0.70 13.79 -21.50
N THR A 61 1.14 15.01 -21.26
CA THR A 61 0.71 15.82 -20.12
C THR A 61 -0.72 16.31 -20.31
N GLU A 62 -1.64 15.76 -19.52
CA GLU A 62 -3.02 16.27 -19.39
C GLU A 62 -3.09 17.24 -18.20
N LYS A 63 -3.87 18.32 -18.32
CA LYS A 63 -4.07 19.30 -17.26
C LYS A 63 -5.35 18.99 -16.49
N ILE A 64 -5.30 19.12 -15.17
CA ILE A 64 -6.44 19.01 -14.26
C ILE A 64 -6.56 20.26 -13.41
N GLU A 65 -7.80 20.63 -13.12
CA GLU A 65 -8.11 21.72 -12.19
C GLU A 65 -8.24 21.16 -10.78
N VAL A 66 -7.55 21.80 -9.83
CA VAL A 66 -7.56 21.42 -8.43
C VAL A 66 -7.98 22.64 -7.61
N LYS A 67 -9.04 22.50 -6.83
CA LYS A 67 -9.61 23.59 -6.05
C LYS A 67 -9.19 23.50 -4.59
N LEU A 68 -8.62 24.56 -4.04
CA LEU A 68 -8.33 24.64 -2.61
C LEU A 68 -9.62 24.89 -1.83
N VAL A 69 -9.91 23.98 -0.92
CA VAL A 69 -10.99 24.08 0.06
C VAL A 69 -10.36 24.22 1.44
N GLY A 70 -10.64 25.33 2.11
CA GLY A 70 -10.00 25.64 3.38
C GLY A 70 -10.46 26.97 3.96
N LYS A 71 -10.04 27.23 5.20
CA LYS A 71 -10.30 28.49 5.91
C LYS A 71 -9.42 29.63 5.39
N THR A 72 -8.24 29.27 4.90
CA THR A 72 -7.25 30.19 4.35
C THR A 72 -7.29 30.08 2.84
N ASP A 73 -7.37 31.22 2.16
CA ASP A 73 -7.44 31.35 0.68
C ASP A 73 -8.53 30.52 0.00
N PRO A 74 -9.80 30.59 0.46
CA PRO A 74 -10.89 29.81 -0.12
C PRO A 74 -11.09 30.16 -1.60
N GLY A 75 -11.20 29.13 -2.45
CA GLY A 75 -11.48 29.31 -3.88
C GLY A 75 -10.25 29.50 -4.75
N THR A 76 -9.03 29.32 -4.21
CA THR A 76 -7.81 29.25 -5.03
C THR A 76 -7.88 28.04 -5.96
N MET A 77 -7.65 28.25 -7.25
CA MET A 77 -7.65 27.21 -8.27
C MET A 77 -6.22 26.97 -8.77
N PHE A 78 -5.82 25.71 -8.86
CA PHE A 78 -4.55 25.29 -9.45
C PHE A 78 -4.81 24.54 -10.75
N VAL A 79 -3.94 24.75 -11.74
CA VAL A 79 -3.91 23.97 -12.97
C VAL A 79 -2.67 23.07 -12.95
N MET A 80 -2.90 21.78 -12.68
CA MET A 80 -1.87 20.79 -12.39
C MET A 80 -1.76 19.73 -13.48
N ASN A 81 -0.66 18.98 -13.48
CA ASN A 81 -0.48 17.86 -14.40
C ASN A 81 -1.08 16.59 -13.82
N LYS A 82 -1.99 15.97 -14.56
CA LYS A 82 -2.60 14.68 -14.20
C LYS A 82 -1.54 13.58 -14.09
N ASN A 83 -1.69 12.71 -13.10
CA ASN A 83 -0.80 11.58 -12.79
C ASN A 83 0.67 11.95 -12.51
N MET A 84 0.99 13.25 -12.37
CA MET A 84 2.36 13.73 -12.12
C MET A 84 2.42 14.70 -10.95
N SER A 85 1.54 15.71 -10.94
CA SER A 85 1.48 16.68 -9.85
C SER A 85 0.96 16.02 -8.58
N MET A 86 1.55 16.41 -7.46
CA MET A 86 1.22 15.90 -6.13
C MET A 86 0.57 17.01 -5.31
N PRO A 87 -0.18 16.69 -4.24
CA PRO A 87 -0.63 17.70 -3.27
C PRO A 87 0.50 18.60 -2.78
N TYR A 88 1.70 18.03 -2.58
CA TYR A 88 2.90 18.80 -2.23
C TYR A 88 3.25 19.88 -3.26
N SER A 89 3.10 19.59 -4.57
CA SER A 89 3.29 20.59 -5.62
C SER A 89 2.29 21.74 -5.47
N CYS A 90 1.04 21.46 -5.09
CA CYS A 90 0.03 22.49 -4.82
C CYS A 90 0.43 23.37 -3.62
N ALA A 91 0.95 22.76 -2.55
CA ALA A 91 1.48 23.50 -1.40
C ALA A 91 2.63 24.45 -1.78
N MET A 92 3.51 24.02 -2.69
CA MET A 92 4.60 24.86 -3.20
C MET A 92 4.10 26.12 -3.93
N HIS A 93 2.93 26.08 -4.57
CA HIS A 93 2.34 27.26 -5.21
C HIS A 93 1.76 28.26 -4.21
N LEU A 94 1.49 27.84 -2.97
CA LEU A 94 0.96 28.72 -1.93
C LEU A 94 2.08 29.38 -1.13
N SER A 95 2.82 28.60 -0.35
CA SER A 95 3.96 29.09 0.43
C SER A 95 4.76 27.94 1.04
N GLU A 96 5.98 28.25 1.48
CA GLU A 96 6.83 27.31 2.23
C GLU A 96 6.16 26.81 3.52
N TRP A 97 5.28 27.63 4.13
CA TRP A 97 4.56 27.23 5.34
C TRP A 97 3.68 26.00 5.07
N TYR A 98 2.95 25.97 3.95
CA TYR A 98 2.15 24.80 3.58
C TYR A 98 3.02 23.58 3.31
N CYS A 99 4.18 23.73 2.67
CA CYS A 99 5.10 22.62 2.44
C CYS A 99 5.61 21.99 3.75
N LYS A 100 5.85 22.81 4.78
CA LYS A 100 6.41 22.37 6.06
C LYS A 100 5.36 21.89 7.07
N LYS A 101 4.11 22.36 6.97
CA LYS A 101 3.06 22.11 7.97
C LYS A 101 2.00 21.12 7.51
N SER A 102 1.81 20.96 6.20
CA SER A 102 0.84 20.00 5.65
C SER A 102 1.43 18.60 5.70
N ILE A 103 0.81 17.72 6.48
CA ILE A 103 1.25 16.31 6.60
C ILE A 103 0.43 15.44 5.66
N LEU A 104 -0.86 15.74 5.56
CA LEU A 104 -1.80 15.08 4.67
C LEU A 104 -2.58 16.09 3.86
N ALA A 105 -3.13 15.61 2.75
CA ALA A 105 -4.18 16.29 2.04
C ALA A 105 -5.47 15.46 2.13
N LEU A 106 -6.62 16.12 2.25
CA LEU A 106 -7.90 15.52 1.89
C LEU A 106 -8.15 15.85 0.43
N VAL A 107 -8.29 14.82 -0.39
CA VAL A 107 -8.66 14.93 -1.80
C VAL A 107 -10.08 14.39 -1.93
N ASP A 108 -11.04 15.25 -2.25
CA ASP A 108 -12.48 14.94 -2.22
C ASP A 108 -12.89 14.25 -0.90
N GLU A 109 -12.49 14.85 0.23
CA GLU A 109 -12.74 14.36 1.61
C GLU A 109 -12.04 13.03 1.98
N GLN A 110 -11.23 12.45 1.08
CA GLN A 110 -10.47 11.23 1.36
C GLN A 110 -9.02 11.54 1.73
N PRO A 111 -8.44 10.86 2.74
CA PRO A 111 -7.04 11.05 3.09
C PRO A 111 -6.12 10.65 1.93
N TRP A 112 -5.21 11.55 1.61
CA TRP A 112 -4.30 11.45 0.48
C TRP A 112 -2.90 11.84 0.90
N ASP A 113 -1.93 10.97 0.62
CA ASP A 113 -0.52 11.25 0.86
C ASP A 113 -0.04 12.45 0.02
N MET A 114 0.74 13.32 0.63
CA MET A 114 1.32 14.50 0.02
C MET A 114 2.17 14.20 -1.21
N TYR A 115 2.76 12.99 -1.30
CA TYR A 115 3.58 12.54 -2.43
C TYR A 115 2.87 11.59 -3.39
N LYS A 116 1.56 11.42 -3.26
CA LYS A 116 0.76 10.58 -4.15
C LYS A 116 0.21 11.42 -5.32
N PRO A 117 0.43 11.03 -6.59
CA PRO A 117 -0.05 11.79 -7.75
C PRO A 117 -1.57 11.96 -7.81
N LEU A 118 -2.02 13.12 -8.29
CA LEU A 118 -3.44 13.42 -8.51
C LEU A 118 -3.93 12.88 -9.85
N THR A 119 -5.01 12.12 -9.85
CA THR A 119 -5.48 11.38 -11.05
C THR A 119 -6.68 12.02 -11.75
N LYS A 120 -7.44 12.86 -11.05
CA LYS A 120 -8.65 13.52 -11.54
C LYS A 120 -8.71 14.96 -11.02
N PRO A 121 -9.52 15.84 -11.66
CA PRO A 121 -9.89 17.11 -11.04
C PRO A 121 -10.53 16.86 -9.67
N CYS A 122 -10.14 17.62 -8.67
CA CYS A 122 -10.51 17.36 -7.28
C CYS A 122 -10.48 18.61 -6.42
N GLU A 123 -11.15 18.54 -5.28
CA GLU A 123 -11.01 19.53 -4.21
C GLU A 123 -9.94 19.06 -3.21
N ILE A 124 -9.02 19.96 -2.85
CA ILE A 124 -7.92 19.68 -1.94
C ILE A 124 -8.02 20.51 -0.67
N GLN A 125 -7.82 19.88 0.48
CA GLN A 125 -7.68 20.54 1.77
C GLN A 125 -6.41 20.03 2.46
N PHE A 126 -5.57 20.94 2.95
CA PHE A 126 -4.37 20.57 3.69
C PHE A 126 -4.68 20.34 5.17
N LEU A 127 -4.19 19.23 5.71
CA LEU A 127 -4.31 18.86 7.11
C LEU A 127 -2.96 19.03 7.83
N THR A 128 -3.06 19.58 9.04
CA THR A 128 -1.94 19.86 9.93
C THR A 128 -2.19 19.21 11.30
N PHE A 129 -1.13 19.00 12.10
CA PHE A 129 -1.27 18.49 13.47
C PHE A 129 -2.10 19.38 14.40
N LYS A 130 -2.28 20.66 14.04
CA LYS A 130 -2.96 21.65 14.88
C LYS A 130 -4.43 21.82 14.51
N ASP A 131 -4.93 21.02 13.58
CA ASP A 131 -6.35 21.05 13.23
C ASP A 131 -7.23 20.51 14.34
N ARG A 132 -8.51 20.91 14.32
CA ARG A 132 -9.49 20.54 15.34
C ARG A 132 -9.74 19.03 15.40
N ASP A 133 -9.61 18.36 14.26
CA ASP A 133 -9.70 16.92 14.14
C ASP A 133 -8.43 16.36 13.48
N PRO A 134 -7.38 16.07 14.28
CA PRO A 134 -6.15 15.48 13.77
C PRO A 134 -6.27 13.95 13.63
N GLY A 135 -7.46 13.35 13.75
CA GLY A 135 -7.65 11.90 13.79
C GLY A 135 -7.04 11.17 12.60
N GLU A 136 -7.24 11.66 11.39
CA GLU A 136 -6.67 11.05 10.17
C GLU A 136 -5.14 11.17 10.11
N VAL A 137 -4.57 12.28 10.60
CA VAL A 137 -3.12 12.46 10.67
C VAL A 137 -2.51 11.52 11.71
N ASN A 138 -3.17 11.36 12.85
CA ASN A 138 -2.71 10.48 13.92
C ASN A 138 -2.78 9.00 13.52
N ARG A 139 -3.84 8.58 12.82
CA ARG A 139 -3.95 7.20 12.29
C ARG A 139 -2.82 6.85 11.35
N LEU A 140 -2.37 7.81 10.52
CA LEU A 140 -1.19 7.57 9.69
C LEU A 140 0.07 7.37 10.52
N ILE A 141 0.30 8.17 11.56
CA ILE A 141 1.43 7.95 12.47
C ILE A 141 1.33 6.58 13.11
N ASP A 142 0.16 6.21 13.64
CA ASP A 142 -0.05 4.90 14.28
C ASP A 142 0.21 3.75 13.31
N SER A 143 -0.09 3.91 12.02
CA SER A 143 0.22 2.90 10.99
C SER A 143 1.70 2.79 10.62
N LEU A 144 2.50 3.83 10.92
CA LEU A 144 3.94 3.88 10.65
C LEU A 144 4.78 3.41 11.84
N VAL A 145 4.17 3.22 13.01
CA VAL A 145 4.83 2.65 14.20
C VAL A 145 4.63 1.12 14.16
N PRO A 146 5.70 0.33 13.93
CA PRO A 146 5.64 -1.13 13.86
C PRO A 146 5.39 -1.79 15.23
#